data_AF-A0A3A5WUI3-F1
#
_entry.id   AF-A0A3A5WUI3-F1
#
_cell.length_a   1.000
_cell.length_b   1.000
_cell.length_c   1.000
_cell.angle_alpha   90.00
_cell.angle_beta   90.00
_cell.angle_gamma   90.00
#
_symmetry.space_group_name_H-M   'P 1'
#
loop_
_entity.id
_entity.type
_entity.pdbx_description
1 polymer ?
#
loop_
_entity_poly.entity_id
_entity_poly.type
_entity_poly.pdbx_seq_one_letter_code
_entity_poly.pdbx_strand_id
1 'polypeptide(L)'
;MGKINFNRLNHTVKSWHIGDYFRQFSIVAAGIIVTFWGSDRITENARQKEVRATMQLVTEELEYNRQELRNIKHLLDIDIHMSLLLREHDMDVSKIPTDTLWKYGKLFNNMDEFSYRTDALDVLKGSSLMQYIPDKRMLQDVLQTYFELGRKQKDVSDYYATKTDALMSAAMSRELANVFDGGDSLRDQALFLVQYKKFINYVNMVPGFLYWHEFDELDEMLDKQIQALRAKYK
;
A
#
# COMPACT_ATOMS: atom_id res chain seq x y z
N MET A 1 54.14 -81.40 16.34
CA MET A 1 53.64 -80.15 16.94
C MET A 1 54.69 -79.07 16.80
N GLY A 2 54.57 -78.21 15.78
CA GLY A 2 55.49 -77.08 15.54
C GLY A 2 54.85 -75.77 15.99
N LYS A 3 55.50 -75.04 16.88
CA LYS A 3 55.08 -73.69 17.29
C LYS A 3 55.54 -72.68 16.24
N ILE A 4 54.59 -72.07 15.52
CA ILE A 4 54.86 -70.97 14.60
C ILE A 4 54.90 -69.67 15.42
N ASN A 5 56.04 -69.02 15.39
CA ASN A 5 56.39 -67.85 16.20
C ASN A 5 55.86 -66.58 15.51
N PHE A 6 54.83 -65.94 16.09
CA PHE A 6 54.15 -64.74 15.56
C PHE A 6 54.95 -63.43 15.68
N ASN A 7 56.27 -63.50 15.88
CA ASN A 7 57.11 -62.33 16.14
C ASN A 7 57.66 -61.61 14.89
N ARG A 8 56.96 -61.69 13.75
CA ARG A 8 57.47 -61.09 12.49
C ARG A 8 56.46 -60.27 11.67
N LEU A 9 55.36 -59.83 12.27
CA LEU A 9 54.38 -58.94 11.62
C LEU A 9 54.25 -57.54 12.24
N ASN A 10 55.04 -57.21 13.27
CA ASN A 10 54.94 -55.93 13.99
C ASN A 10 56.05 -54.92 13.68
N HIS A 11 56.63 -54.95 12.49
CA HIS A 11 57.51 -53.86 12.05
C HIS A 11 57.33 -53.66 10.56
N THR A 12 56.40 -52.78 10.18
CA THR A 12 56.56 -51.68 9.21
C THR A 12 55.19 -51.04 8.98
N VAL A 13 54.60 -50.44 10.03
CA VAL A 13 53.73 -49.28 9.81
C VAL A 13 54.60 -48.09 10.17
N LYS A 14 55.37 -47.69 9.16
CA LYS A 14 56.27 -46.55 9.16
C LYS A 14 55.51 -45.36 9.74
N SER A 15 55.99 -44.80 10.84
CA SER A 15 55.48 -43.59 11.47
C SER A 15 55.55 -42.43 10.47
N TRP A 16 54.52 -42.30 9.63
CA TRP A 16 54.31 -41.12 8.82
C TRP A 16 54.08 -39.94 9.78
N HIS A 17 54.55 -38.76 9.38
CA HIS A 17 54.32 -37.46 10.03
C HIS A 17 52.82 -37.07 10.01
N ILE A 18 51.97 -37.93 10.55
CA ILE A 18 50.51 -37.79 10.60
C ILE A 18 50.15 -36.49 11.32
N GLY A 19 50.88 -36.11 12.37
CA GLY A 19 50.67 -34.84 13.08
C GLY A 19 50.86 -33.59 12.21
N ASP A 20 51.89 -33.56 11.36
CA ASP A 20 52.15 -32.40 10.49
C ASP A 20 51.18 -32.32 9.31
N TYR A 21 50.81 -33.47 8.73
CA TYR A 21 49.78 -33.51 7.70
C TYR A 21 48.40 -33.11 8.23
N PHE A 22 48.00 -33.57 9.43
CA PHE A 22 46.75 -33.13 10.05
C PHE A 22 46.78 -31.63 10.36
N ARG A 23 47.91 -31.09 10.83
CA ARG A 23 48.06 -29.65 11.08
C ARG A 23 47.97 -28.82 9.80
N GLN A 24 48.68 -29.21 8.74
CA GLN A 24 48.64 -28.54 7.44
C GLN A 24 47.25 -28.65 6.79
N PHE A 25 46.62 -29.81 6.87
CA PHE A 25 45.24 -30.03 6.42
C PHE A 25 44.26 -29.16 7.20
N SER A 26 44.37 -29.08 8.53
CA SER A 26 43.54 -28.21 9.38
C SER A 26 43.71 -26.73 9.06
N ILE A 27 44.93 -26.27 8.74
CA ILE A 27 45.19 -24.87 8.34
C ILE A 27 44.49 -24.56 7.00
N VAL A 28 44.61 -25.45 6.02
CA VAL A 28 43.96 -25.30 4.70
C VAL A 28 42.43 -25.35 4.83
N ALA A 29 41.91 -26.34 5.57
CA ALA A 29 40.47 -26.48 5.83
C ALA A 29 39.91 -25.26 6.57
N ALA A 30 40.61 -24.74 7.59
CA ALA A 30 40.22 -23.53 8.28
C ALA A 30 40.24 -22.30 7.35
N GLY A 31 41.21 -22.17 6.46
CA GLY A 31 41.28 -21.08 5.48
C GLY A 31 40.10 -21.08 4.50
N ILE A 32 39.73 -22.26 3.98
CA ILE A 32 38.55 -22.43 3.12
C ILE A 32 37.27 -22.09 3.90
N ILE A 33 37.11 -22.63 5.12
CA ILE A 33 35.94 -22.34 5.97
C ILE A 33 35.84 -20.84 6.23
N VAL A 34 36.91 -20.18 6.68
CA VAL A 34 36.93 -18.73 6.94
C VAL A 34 36.62 -17.91 5.69
N THR A 35 37.10 -18.32 4.52
CA THR A 35 36.86 -17.61 3.25
C THR A 35 35.40 -17.74 2.81
N PHE A 36 34.83 -18.95 2.88
CA PHE A 36 33.41 -19.19 2.56
C PHE A 36 32.49 -18.52 3.60
N TRP A 37 32.73 -18.72 4.89
CA TRP A 37 31.94 -18.10 5.96
C TRP A 37 32.05 -16.57 5.95
N GLY A 38 33.24 -16.03 5.67
CA GLY A 38 33.47 -14.59 5.54
C GLY A 38 32.69 -14.01 4.35
N SER A 39 32.75 -14.66 3.19
CA SER A 39 32.03 -14.26 1.99
C SER A 39 30.51 -14.33 2.18
N ASP A 40 30.02 -15.40 2.81
CA ASP A 40 28.61 -15.59 3.12
C ASP A 40 28.10 -14.51 4.09
N ARG A 41 28.88 -14.17 5.13
CA ARG A 41 28.52 -13.11 6.09
C ARG A 41 28.52 -11.71 5.46
N ILE A 42 29.47 -11.43 4.57
CA ILE A 42 29.54 -10.13 3.86
C ILE A 42 28.35 -9.99 2.92
N THR A 43 28.03 -11.06 2.18
CA THR A 43 26.89 -11.09 1.26
C THR A 43 25.57 -10.98 2.00
N GLU A 44 25.43 -11.65 3.14
CA GLU A 44 24.23 -11.55 3.98
C GLU A 44 24.06 -10.14 4.56
N ASN A 45 25.13 -9.53 5.08
CA ASN A 45 25.08 -8.15 5.56
C ASN A 45 24.70 -7.15 4.46
N ALA A 46 25.19 -7.35 3.23
CA ALA A 46 24.81 -6.52 2.08
C ALA A 46 23.31 -6.67 1.76
N ARG A 47 22.79 -7.91 1.73
CA ARG A 47 21.35 -8.18 1.53
C ARG A 47 20.49 -7.56 2.63
N GLN A 48 20.90 -7.65 3.89
CA GLN A 48 20.14 -7.04 4.99
C GLN A 48 20.13 -5.51 4.91
N LYS A 49 21.20 -4.88 4.39
CA LYS A 49 21.19 -3.43 4.10
C LYS A 49 20.22 -3.08 2.97
N GLU A 50 20.18 -3.89 1.92
CA GLU A 50 19.26 -3.72 0.80
C GLU A 50 17.81 -3.88 1.24
N VAL A 51 17.50 -4.95 2.00
CA VAL A 51 16.19 -5.15 2.65
C VAL A 51 15.82 -3.92 3.46
N ARG A 52 16.72 -3.40 4.30
CA ARG A 52 16.44 -2.21 5.11
C ARG A 52 16.09 -1.00 4.24
N ALA A 53 16.90 -0.71 3.22
CA ALA A 53 16.66 0.43 2.33
C ALA A 53 15.32 0.30 1.60
N THR A 54 15.00 -0.89 1.06
CA THR A 54 13.70 -1.13 0.40
C THR A 54 12.53 -1.03 1.37
N MET A 55 12.65 -1.55 2.59
CA MET A 55 11.57 -1.42 3.59
C MET A 55 11.37 0.02 4.07
N GLN A 56 12.42 0.85 4.08
CA GLN A 56 12.29 2.30 4.32
C GLN A 56 11.48 2.95 3.19
N LEU A 57 11.77 2.64 1.92
CA LEU A 57 10.98 3.13 0.79
C LEU A 57 9.51 2.68 0.85
N VAL A 58 9.26 1.42 1.22
CA VAL A 58 7.88 0.91 1.44
C VAL A 58 7.18 1.69 2.55
N THR A 59 7.90 2.07 3.61
CA THR A 59 7.33 2.87 4.70
C THR A 59 6.92 4.26 4.20
N GLU A 60 7.79 4.94 3.45
CA GLU A 60 7.51 6.26 2.86
C GLU A 60 6.35 6.19 1.86
N GLU A 61 6.27 5.12 1.07
CA GLU A 61 5.16 4.89 0.15
C GLU A 61 3.83 4.69 0.88
N LEU A 62 3.80 3.90 1.96
CA LEU A 62 2.59 3.74 2.77
C LEU A 62 2.17 5.03 3.46
N GLU A 63 3.11 5.88 3.89
CA GLU A 63 2.81 7.21 4.45
C GLU A 63 2.15 8.12 3.42
N TYR A 64 2.69 8.15 2.20
CA TYR A 64 2.08 8.86 1.07
C TYR A 64 0.65 8.33 0.80
N ASN A 65 0.51 7.01 0.68
CA ASN A 65 -0.78 6.37 0.37
C ASN A 65 -1.83 6.65 1.46
N ARG A 66 -1.42 6.70 2.73
CA ARG A 66 -2.30 7.08 3.83
C ARG A 66 -2.77 8.53 3.73
N GLN A 67 -1.88 9.45 3.34
CA GLN A 67 -2.29 10.83 3.12
C GLN A 67 -3.30 10.95 1.97
N GLU A 68 -3.08 10.23 0.87
CA GLU A 68 -4.02 10.19 -0.25
C GLU A 68 -5.37 9.59 0.14
N LEU A 69 -5.38 8.53 0.95
CA LEU A 69 -6.61 7.94 1.50
C LEU A 69 -7.40 8.96 2.34
N ARG A 70 -6.72 9.74 3.17
CA ARG A 70 -7.36 10.80 3.97
C ARG A 70 -7.89 11.94 3.11
N ASN A 71 -7.14 12.32 2.08
CA ASN A 71 -7.56 13.35 1.14
C ASN A 71 -8.85 12.94 0.43
N ILE A 72 -8.91 11.72 -0.12
CA ILE A 72 -10.12 11.24 -0.78
C ILE A 72 -11.28 11.06 0.20
N LYS A 73 -11.03 10.54 1.41
CA LYS A 73 -12.07 10.41 2.44
C LYS A 73 -12.71 11.77 2.74
N HIS A 74 -11.92 12.83 2.88
CA HIS A 74 -12.45 14.16 3.12
C HIS A 74 -13.38 14.65 2.00
N LEU A 75 -13.07 14.34 0.74
CA LEU A 75 -13.92 14.69 -0.40
C LEU A 75 -15.23 13.88 -0.42
N LEU A 76 -15.16 12.60 -0.08
CA LEU A 76 -16.32 11.74 0.07
C LEU A 76 -17.22 12.21 1.21
N ASP A 77 -16.64 12.60 2.35
CA ASP A 77 -17.37 13.19 3.47
C ASP A 77 -18.10 14.47 3.04
N ILE A 78 -17.47 15.33 2.22
CA ILE A 78 -18.13 16.51 1.65
C ILE A 78 -19.37 16.10 0.83
N ASP A 79 -19.22 15.11 -0.05
CA ASP A 79 -20.31 14.65 -0.90
C ASP A 79 -21.46 14.04 -0.06
N ILE A 80 -21.14 13.27 0.97
CA ILE A 80 -22.13 12.68 1.90
C ILE A 80 -22.89 13.77 2.63
N HIS A 81 -22.19 14.75 3.22
CA HIS A 81 -22.82 15.85 3.94
C HIS A 81 -23.76 16.66 3.04
N MET A 82 -23.29 17.07 1.85
CA MET A 82 -24.13 17.82 0.91
C MET A 82 -25.34 17.01 0.47
N SER A 83 -25.15 15.70 0.23
CA SER A 83 -26.25 14.83 -0.19
C SER A 83 -27.32 14.67 0.89
N LEU A 84 -26.92 14.53 2.16
CA LEU A 84 -27.85 14.50 3.28
C LEU A 84 -28.61 15.83 3.42
N LEU A 85 -27.90 16.96 3.34
CA LEU A 85 -28.53 18.30 3.39
C LEU A 85 -29.54 18.52 2.26
N LEU A 86 -29.21 18.10 1.03
CA LEU A 86 -30.15 18.16 -0.09
C LEU A 86 -31.40 17.31 0.20
N ARG A 87 -31.23 16.10 0.75
CA ARG A 87 -32.36 15.22 1.09
C ARG A 87 -33.23 15.80 2.21
N GLU A 88 -32.62 16.35 3.26
CA GLU A 88 -33.33 17.00 4.39
C GLU A 88 -34.20 18.18 3.94
N HIS A 89 -33.81 18.85 2.85
CA HIS A 89 -34.53 19.98 2.27
C HIS A 89 -35.34 19.61 1.02
N ASP A 90 -35.65 18.33 0.78
CA ASP A 90 -36.44 17.87 -0.38
C ASP A 90 -35.87 18.31 -1.74
N MET A 91 -34.53 18.33 -1.86
CA MET A 91 -33.76 18.84 -3.00
C MET A 91 -33.95 20.34 -3.29
N ASP A 92 -34.56 21.10 -2.36
CA ASP A 92 -34.74 22.54 -2.49
C ASP A 92 -33.49 23.30 -2.05
N VAL A 93 -32.59 23.55 -3.02
CA VAL A 93 -31.32 24.29 -2.82
C VAL A 93 -31.55 25.71 -2.28
N SER A 94 -32.73 26.32 -2.50
CA SER A 94 -33.00 27.68 -2.03
C SER A 94 -33.05 27.80 -0.50
N LYS A 95 -33.36 26.68 0.18
CA LYS A 95 -33.39 26.57 1.65
C LYS A 95 -32.00 26.41 2.27
N ILE A 96 -30.97 26.13 1.46
CA ILE A 96 -29.60 25.90 1.94
C ILE A 96 -28.83 27.22 1.95
N PRO A 97 -28.22 27.62 3.10
CA PRO A 97 -27.38 28.80 3.19
C PRO A 97 -26.24 28.79 2.16
N THR A 98 -25.94 29.95 1.58
CA THR A 98 -24.93 30.08 0.52
C THR A 98 -23.54 29.65 0.96
N ASP A 99 -23.16 29.98 2.21
CA ASP A 99 -21.89 29.57 2.81
C ASP A 99 -21.78 28.05 2.97
N THR A 100 -22.87 27.40 3.40
CA THR A 100 -22.95 25.93 3.46
C THR A 100 -22.84 25.30 2.08
N LEU A 101 -23.54 25.85 1.09
CA LEU A 101 -23.48 25.38 -0.29
C LEU A 101 -22.06 25.47 -0.86
N TRP A 102 -21.35 26.58 -0.58
CA TRP A 102 -19.94 26.75 -0.96
C TRP A 102 -19.02 25.76 -0.27
N LYS A 103 -19.18 25.57 1.05
CA LYS A 103 -18.36 24.66 1.85
C LYS A 103 -18.40 23.24 1.31
N TYR A 104 -19.58 22.78 0.87
CA TYR A 104 -19.78 21.43 0.36
C TYR A 104 -19.99 21.36 -1.15
N GLY A 105 -19.59 22.41 -1.87
CA GLY A 105 -19.84 22.58 -3.31
C GLY A 105 -19.17 21.54 -4.20
N LYS A 106 -18.17 20.81 -3.69
CA LYS A 106 -17.46 19.76 -4.43
C LYS A 106 -18.38 18.61 -4.86
N LEU A 107 -19.55 18.43 -4.26
CA LEU A 107 -20.56 17.49 -4.77
C LEU A 107 -20.93 17.78 -6.24
N PHE A 108 -20.98 19.05 -6.64
CA PHE A 108 -21.54 19.45 -7.93
C PHE A 108 -20.52 19.48 -9.08
N ASN A 109 -19.22 19.55 -8.78
CA ASN A 109 -18.20 19.82 -9.79
C ASN A 109 -16.89 19.04 -9.62
N ASN A 110 -16.77 18.21 -8.57
CA ASN A 110 -15.56 17.44 -8.35
C ASN A 110 -15.65 16.03 -8.97
N MET A 111 -14.64 15.66 -9.74
CA MET A 111 -14.45 14.33 -10.34
C MET A 111 -13.06 13.75 -9.96
N ASP A 112 -12.60 14.03 -8.75
CA ASP A 112 -11.34 13.49 -8.22
C ASP A 112 -11.30 11.95 -8.25
N GLU A 113 -10.10 11.40 -8.26
CA GLU A 113 -9.84 9.96 -8.24
C GLU A 113 -8.94 9.61 -7.05
N PHE A 114 -9.08 8.40 -6.50
CA PHE A 114 -8.13 7.89 -5.52
C PHE A 114 -6.98 7.16 -6.23
N SER A 115 -5.78 7.67 -6.05
CA SER A 115 -4.55 7.03 -6.51
C SER A 115 -3.66 6.68 -5.32
N TYR A 116 -3.02 5.51 -5.40
CA TYR A 116 -2.02 5.07 -4.45
C TYR A 116 -0.81 4.53 -5.22
N ARG A 117 0.36 4.60 -4.60
CA ARG A 117 1.63 4.17 -5.17
C ARG A 117 1.94 2.72 -4.80
N THR A 118 2.64 2.04 -5.70
CA THR A 118 3.14 0.67 -5.52
C THR A 118 4.61 0.51 -5.95
N ASP A 119 5.32 1.58 -6.26
CA ASP A 119 6.67 1.55 -6.81
C ASP A 119 7.65 0.80 -5.88
N ALA A 120 7.63 1.14 -4.58
CA ALA A 120 8.47 0.50 -3.57
C ALA A 120 8.05 -0.96 -3.33
N LEU A 121 6.75 -1.24 -3.36
CA LEU A 121 6.22 -2.60 -3.30
C LEU A 121 6.70 -3.45 -4.48
N ASP A 122 6.70 -2.88 -5.69
CA ASP A 122 7.07 -3.57 -6.91
C ASP A 122 8.58 -3.84 -6.93
N VAL A 123 9.39 -2.90 -6.44
CA VAL A 123 10.82 -3.14 -6.17
C VAL A 123 11.00 -4.27 -5.16
N LEU A 124 10.25 -4.28 -4.05
CA LEU A 124 10.33 -5.35 -3.05
C LEU A 124 9.98 -6.72 -3.63
N LYS A 125 8.96 -6.79 -4.50
CA LYS A 125 8.54 -8.01 -5.18
C LYS A 125 9.56 -8.48 -6.23
N GLY A 126 10.06 -7.57 -7.06
CA GLY A 126 10.94 -7.86 -8.19
C GLY A 126 12.38 -8.17 -7.81
N SER A 127 12.86 -7.64 -6.69
CA SER A 127 14.26 -7.81 -6.21
C SER A 127 14.54 -9.14 -5.49
N SER A 128 13.55 -10.02 -5.36
CA SER A 128 13.64 -11.25 -4.54
C SER A 128 14.03 -11.00 -3.07
N LEU A 129 13.89 -9.77 -2.57
CA LEU A 129 14.27 -9.40 -1.20
C LEU A 129 13.33 -9.97 -0.15
N MET A 130 12.08 -10.28 -0.53
CA MET A 130 11.08 -10.89 0.34
C MET A 130 11.55 -12.17 1.03
N GLN A 131 12.43 -12.95 0.41
CA GLN A 131 12.96 -14.17 1.03
C GLN A 131 13.86 -13.87 2.23
N TYR A 132 14.58 -12.75 2.20
CA TYR A 132 15.54 -12.32 3.22
C TYR A 132 14.90 -11.51 4.36
N ILE A 133 13.61 -11.16 4.26
CA ILE A 133 12.84 -10.57 5.36
C ILE A 133 12.50 -11.68 6.36
N PRO A 134 13.02 -11.66 7.61
CA PRO A 134 12.80 -12.73 8.55
C PRO A 134 11.36 -12.79 9.09
N ASP A 135 10.71 -11.64 9.21
CA ASP A 135 9.36 -11.53 9.75
C ASP A 135 8.32 -11.59 8.65
N LYS A 136 7.91 -12.83 8.37
CA LYS A 136 6.93 -13.12 7.32
C LYS A 136 5.54 -12.59 7.64
N ARG A 137 5.21 -12.43 8.93
CA ARG A 137 3.91 -11.91 9.35
C ARG A 137 3.80 -10.41 9.04
N MET A 138 4.81 -9.63 9.42
CA MET A 138 4.87 -8.20 9.07
C MET A 138 4.86 -8.00 7.54
N LEU A 139 5.61 -8.82 6.79
CA LEU A 139 5.56 -8.77 5.33
C LEU A 139 4.16 -9.05 4.79
N GLN A 140 3.47 -10.07 5.29
CA GLN A 140 2.10 -10.40 4.89
C GLN A 140 1.12 -9.27 5.22
N ASP A 141 1.23 -8.66 6.40
CA ASP A 141 0.37 -7.55 6.83
C ASP A 141 0.57 -6.31 5.93
N VAL A 142 1.81 -6.03 5.51
CA VAL A 142 2.11 -4.98 4.51
C VAL A 142 1.48 -5.30 3.16
N LEU A 143 1.64 -6.53 2.65
CA LEU A 143 1.04 -6.95 1.38
C LEU A 143 -0.49 -6.86 1.42
N GLN A 144 -1.11 -7.25 2.54
CA GLN A 144 -2.55 -7.11 2.74
C GLN A 144 -2.97 -5.64 2.71
N THR A 145 -2.17 -4.74 3.30
CA THR A 145 -2.45 -3.30 3.30
C THR A 145 -2.51 -2.73 1.88
N TYR A 146 -1.57 -3.10 1.01
CA TYR A 146 -1.63 -2.73 -0.41
C TYR A 146 -2.81 -3.35 -1.15
N PHE A 147 -3.18 -4.59 -0.83
CA PHE A 147 -4.36 -5.21 -1.41
C PHE A 147 -5.63 -4.44 -1.05
N GLU A 148 -5.79 -4.03 0.21
CA GLU A 148 -6.92 -3.21 0.64
C GLU A 148 -6.95 -1.83 -0.02
N LEU A 149 -5.79 -1.19 -0.19
CA LEU A 149 -5.68 0.06 -0.96
C LEU A 149 -6.19 -0.12 -2.39
N GLY A 150 -5.82 -1.22 -3.06
CA GLY A 150 -6.32 -1.55 -4.40
C GLY A 150 -7.83 -1.79 -4.44
N ARG A 151 -8.41 -2.43 -3.41
CA ARG A 151 -9.87 -2.57 -3.29
C ARG A 151 -10.55 -1.22 -3.13
N LYS A 152 -10.04 -0.36 -2.24
CA LYS A 152 -10.60 0.98 -2.02
C LYS A 152 -10.47 1.88 -3.24
N GLN A 153 -9.37 1.80 -3.99
CA GLN A 153 -9.26 2.49 -5.28
C GLN A 153 -10.43 2.13 -6.19
N LYS A 154 -10.70 0.84 -6.37
CA LYS A 154 -11.83 0.40 -7.21
C LYS A 154 -13.18 0.95 -6.71
N ASP A 155 -13.45 0.83 -5.42
CA ASP A 155 -14.70 1.31 -4.83
C ASP A 155 -14.90 2.82 -5.04
N VAL A 156 -13.82 3.60 -4.88
CA VAL A 156 -13.82 5.04 -5.14
C VAL A 156 -14.00 5.34 -6.62
N SER A 157 -13.31 4.63 -7.51
CA SER A 157 -13.44 4.81 -8.96
C SER A 157 -14.88 4.53 -9.42
N ASP A 158 -15.51 3.47 -8.90
CA ASP A 158 -16.91 3.14 -9.21
C ASP A 158 -17.88 4.24 -8.71
N TYR A 159 -17.60 4.81 -7.53
CA TYR A 159 -18.33 5.95 -6.99
C TYR A 159 -18.21 7.21 -7.89
N TYR A 160 -16.98 7.62 -8.22
CA TYR A 160 -16.77 8.82 -9.03
C TYR A 160 -17.18 8.64 -10.48
N ALA A 161 -17.17 7.41 -11.02
CA ALA A 161 -17.78 7.10 -12.31
C ALA A 161 -19.30 7.34 -12.28
N THR A 162 -19.98 6.90 -11.22
CA THR A 162 -21.42 7.15 -11.03
C THR A 162 -21.72 8.65 -10.90
N LYS A 163 -20.92 9.37 -10.10
CA LYS A 163 -21.02 10.83 -9.96
C LYS A 163 -20.84 11.54 -11.30
N THR A 164 -19.78 11.20 -12.03
CA THR A 164 -19.45 11.76 -13.35
C THR A 164 -20.59 11.52 -14.33
N ASP A 165 -21.13 10.30 -14.38
CA ASP A 165 -22.25 9.95 -15.24
C ASP A 165 -23.52 10.76 -14.89
N ALA A 166 -23.81 10.97 -13.60
CA ALA A 166 -24.93 11.80 -13.14
C ALA A 166 -24.77 13.28 -13.53
N LEU A 167 -23.58 13.85 -13.33
CA LEU A 167 -23.27 15.24 -13.68
C LEU A 167 -23.26 15.46 -15.20
N MET A 168 -22.57 14.59 -15.95
CA MET A 168 -22.45 14.70 -17.40
C MET A 168 -23.78 14.47 -18.12
N SER A 169 -24.65 13.60 -17.61
CA SER A 169 -25.98 13.42 -18.19
C SER A 169 -26.83 14.69 -18.12
N ALA A 170 -26.66 15.50 -17.07
CA ALA A 170 -27.28 16.81 -16.96
C ALA A 170 -26.54 17.88 -17.79
N ALA A 171 -25.22 17.74 -17.97
CA ALA A 171 -24.44 18.65 -18.81
C ALA A 171 -24.72 18.50 -20.31
N MET A 172 -24.89 17.26 -20.77
CA MET A 172 -25.06 16.91 -22.18
C MET A 172 -26.47 17.19 -22.74
N SER A 173 -27.46 17.50 -21.89
CA SER A 173 -28.76 17.99 -22.32
C SER A 173 -28.69 19.45 -22.77
N ARG A 174 -27.87 19.76 -23.78
CA ARG A 174 -27.75 21.03 -24.56
C ARG A 174 -27.68 22.40 -23.82
N GLU A 175 -27.86 22.48 -22.51
CA GLU A 175 -28.09 23.75 -21.78
C GLU A 175 -26.91 24.20 -20.88
N LEU A 176 -25.94 23.32 -20.58
CA LEU A 176 -24.96 23.58 -19.52
C LEU A 176 -23.61 24.17 -19.96
N ALA A 177 -23.33 24.25 -21.28
CA ALA A 177 -22.10 24.88 -21.79
C ALA A 177 -21.97 26.36 -21.37
N ASN A 178 -23.10 27.04 -21.08
CA ASN A 178 -23.13 28.43 -20.65
C ASN A 178 -23.13 28.63 -19.12
N VAL A 179 -23.31 27.57 -18.32
CA VAL A 179 -23.48 27.66 -16.84
C VAL A 179 -22.17 27.37 -16.10
N PHE A 180 -21.21 26.68 -16.75
CA PHE A 180 -19.89 26.40 -16.18
C PHE A 180 -18.85 27.51 -16.41
N ASP A 181 -19.21 28.63 -17.07
CA ASP A 181 -18.26 29.67 -17.52
C ASP A 181 -18.24 30.95 -16.66
N GLY A 182 -18.95 31.00 -15.52
CA GLY A 182 -19.06 32.20 -14.68
C GLY A 182 -18.69 32.00 -13.21
N GLY A 183 -18.20 33.04 -12.52
CA GLY A 183 -17.79 32.99 -11.10
C GLY A 183 -18.93 33.03 -10.07
N ASP A 184 -20.16 33.35 -10.47
CA ASP A 184 -21.37 33.33 -9.63
C ASP A 184 -22.10 31.95 -9.66
N SER A 185 -21.42 30.90 -10.13
CA SER A 185 -21.99 29.71 -10.77
C SER A 185 -22.40 28.52 -9.90
N LEU A 186 -21.99 28.41 -8.64
CA LEU A 186 -22.23 27.17 -7.88
C LEU A 186 -23.71 26.96 -7.53
N ARG A 187 -24.41 28.03 -7.14
CA ARG A 187 -25.83 27.95 -6.77
C ARG A 187 -26.70 27.65 -7.99
N ASP A 188 -26.41 28.27 -9.12
CA ASP A 188 -27.14 28.03 -10.36
C ASP A 188 -26.86 26.63 -10.91
N GLN A 189 -25.61 26.14 -10.82
CA GLN A 189 -25.27 24.74 -11.11
C GLN A 189 -26.07 23.78 -10.22
N ALA A 190 -26.10 24.02 -8.91
CA ALA A 190 -26.85 23.18 -7.98
C ALA A 190 -28.36 23.19 -8.30
N LEU A 191 -28.96 24.38 -8.51
CA LEU A 191 -30.37 24.56 -8.88
C LEU A 191 -30.72 23.89 -10.20
N PHE A 192 -29.80 23.87 -11.16
CA PHE A 192 -29.96 23.16 -12.42
C PHE A 192 -29.90 21.65 -12.19
N LEU A 193 -28.86 21.15 -11.52
CA LEU A 193 -28.61 19.72 -11.32
C LEU A 193 -29.75 19.02 -10.56
N VAL A 194 -30.34 19.67 -9.55
CA VAL A 194 -31.47 19.10 -8.79
C VAL A 194 -32.76 18.94 -9.61
N GLN A 195 -32.84 19.49 -10.82
CA GLN A 195 -33.98 19.24 -11.74
C GLN A 195 -33.83 17.90 -12.50
N TYR A 196 -32.64 17.31 -12.49
CA TYR A 196 -32.35 16.08 -13.24
C TYR A 196 -32.53 14.85 -12.36
N LYS A 197 -33.48 13.98 -12.74
CA LYS A 197 -33.78 12.74 -12.02
C LYS A 197 -32.55 11.87 -11.75
N LYS A 198 -31.59 11.82 -12.69
CA LYS A 198 -30.37 11.02 -12.53
C LYS A 198 -29.45 11.57 -11.44
N PHE A 199 -29.32 12.89 -11.36
CA PHE A 199 -28.60 13.55 -10.26
C PHE A 199 -29.30 13.34 -8.92
N ILE A 200 -30.62 13.51 -8.86
CA ILE A 200 -31.41 13.25 -7.65
C ILE A 200 -31.23 11.80 -7.16
N ASN A 201 -31.26 10.83 -8.08
CA ASN A 201 -31.03 9.42 -7.76
C ASN A 201 -29.61 9.21 -7.20
N TYR A 202 -28.59 9.81 -7.83
CA TYR A 202 -27.22 9.76 -7.35
C TYR A 202 -27.12 10.31 -5.92
N VAL A 203 -27.64 11.53 -5.66
CA VAL A 203 -27.67 12.15 -4.32
C VAL A 203 -28.32 11.24 -3.27
N ASN A 204 -29.43 10.59 -3.63
CA ASN A 204 -30.11 9.66 -2.73
C ASN A 204 -29.28 8.40 -2.41
N MET A 205 -28.46 7.94 -3.35
CA MET A 205 -27.59 6.78 -3.17
C MET A 205 -26.34 7.10 -2.36
N VAL A 206 -25.79 8.32 -2.44
CA VAL A 206 -24.50 8.69 -1.85
C VAL A 206 -24.34 8.17 -0.41
N PRO A 207 -25.22 8.43 0.57
CA PRO A 207 -24.96 8.00 1.95
C PRO A 207 -24.84 6.48 2.14
N GLY A 208 -25.43 5.69 1.24
CA GLY A 208 -25.37 4.23 1.26
C GLY A 208 -24.55 3.61 0.13
N PHE A 209 -23.76 4.40 -0.61
CA PHE A 209 -23.03 3.90 -1.77
C PHE A 209 -21.89 2.96 -1.37
N LEU A 210 -21.08 3.37 -0.37
CA LEU A 210 -20.01 2.56 0.22
C LEU A 210 -20.24 2.39 1.73
N TYR A 211 -19.56 1.40 2.29
CA TYR A 211 -19.37 1.29 3.74
C TYR A 211 -18.26 2.27 4.18
N TRP A 212 -18.65 3.52 4.46
CA TRP A 212 -17.70 4.62 4.70
C TRP A 212 -16.75 4.40 5.90
N HIS A 213 -17.14 3.58 6.88
CA HIS A 213 -16.30 3.22 8.02
C HIS A 213 -15.05 2.40 7.62
N GLU A 214 -15.08 1.70 6.49
CA GLU A 214 -13.93 0.91 6.01
C GLU A 214 -12.73 1.81 5.65
N PHE A 215 -12.94 3.11 5.42
CA PHE A 215 -11.84 4.06 5.23
C PHE A 215 -11.07 4.34 6.54
N ASP A 216 -11.77 4.37 7.68
CA ASP A 216 -11.13 4.51 8.99
C ASP A 216 -10.34 3.26 9.35
N GLU A 217 -10.92 2.08 9.11
CA GLU A 217 -10.24 0.81 9.32
C GLU A 217 -8.97 0.68 8.47
N LEU A 218 -9.02 1.13 7.21
CA LEU A 218 -7.83 1.15 6.35
C LEU A 218 -6.79 2.18 6.81
N ASP A 219 -7.20 3.36 7.29
CA ASP A 219 -6.27 4.36 7.87
C ASP A 219 -5.56 3.81 9.11
N GLU A 220 -6.28 3.12 9.98
CA GLU A 220 -5.73 2.47 11.18
C GLU A 220 -4.76 1.34 10.81
N MET A 221 -5.13 0.52 9.81
CA MET A 221 -4.26 -0.54 9.31
C MET A 221 -2.95 0.03 8.74
N LEU A 222 -3.04 1.09 7.93
CA LEU A 222 -1.89 1.82 7.41
C LEU A 222 -1.00 2.36 8.52
N ASP A 223 -1.57 3.04 9.52
CA ASP A 223 -0.79 3.55 10.67
C ASP A 223 -0.04 2.43 11.36
N LYS A 224 -0.72 1.34 11.67
CA LYS A 224 -0.14 0.20 12.36
C LYS A 224 1.05 -0.36 11.59
N GLN A 225 0.93 -0.53 10.26
CA GLN A 225 2.04 -1.02 9.44
C GLN A 225 3.19 -0.02 9.35
N ILE A 226 2.90 1.27 9.16
CA ILE A 226 3.92 2.33 9.13
C ILE A 226 4.72 2.34 10.44
N GLN A 227 4.05 2.29 11.60
CA GLN A 227 4.74 2.27 12.89
C GLN A 227 5.56 1.00 13.09
N ALA A 228 5.04 -0.17 12.69
CA ALA A 228 5.76 -1.43 12.78
C ALA A 228 7.04 -1.43 11.92
N LEU A 229 6.96 -0.90 10.70
CA LEU A 229 8.10 -0.77 9.80
C LEU A 229 9.14 0.21 10.34
N ARG A 230 8.71 1.39 10.82
CA ARG A 230 9.58 2.38 11.46
C ARG A 230 10.29 1.81 12.68
N ALA A 231 9.61 1.06 13.54
CA ALA A 231 10.23 0.48 14.73
C ALA A 231 11.36 -0.50 14.39
N LYS A 232 11.31 -1.11 13.20
CA LYS A 232 12.20 -2.20 12.82
C LYS A 232 13.33 -1.82 11.84
N TYR A 233 13.05 -0.89 10.93
CA TYR A 233 13.95 -0.54 9.83
C TYR A 233 14.46 0.90 9.85
N LYS A 234 14.08 1.69 10.87
CA LYS A 234 14.61 3.05 11.05
C LYS A 234 16.04 3.07 11.57
#